data_AF-A0A7C9A3I1-F1
#
_entry.id   AF-A0A7C9A3I1-F1
#
_cell.length_a   1.000
_cell.length_b   1.000
_cell.length_c   1.000
_cell.angle_alpha   90.00
_cell.angle_beta   90.00
_cell.angle_gamma   90.00
#
_symmetry.space_group_name_H-M   'P 1'
#
loop_
_entity.id
_entity.type
_entity.pdbx_description
1 polymer ?
#
loop_
_entity_poly.entity_id
_entity_poly.type
_entity_poly.pdbx_seq_one_letter_code
_entity_poly.pdbx_strand_id
1 'polypeptide(L)'
;YISTRVIRLSKLKSETDLALAGANQTKSRSMGRSLWERLELVFIIIYAICFYTFIIRRSLTLAYDYNGKLWGLRPGWLPNRLNDVSDAQWRNFRGNLPILTVVFGAFTLIAATLRKVYHLKARGMSIVWLLISVIYLVYLHGACIFFILSIASVNYLLVKMFATTKYF
;
A
#
# COMPACT_ATOMS: atom_id res chain seq x y z
N TYR A 1 -19.05 -67.41 13.01
CA TYR A 1 -19.77 -66.16 12.70
C TYR A 1 -19.44 -64.97 13.62
N ILE A 2 -18.97 -65.19 14.86
CA ILE A 2 -18.69 -64.09 15.82
C ILE A 2 -17.35 -63.37 15.54
N SER A 3 -16.33 -64.09 15.06
CA SER A 3 -14.96 -63.55 14.88
C SER A 3 -14.83 -62.45 13.81
N THR A 4 -15.49 -62.60 12.65
CA THR A 4 -15.42 -61.63 11.55
C THR A 4 -16.10 -60.29 11.87
N ARG A 5 -17.08 -60.28 12.78
CA ARG A 5 -17.80 -59.07 13.18
C ARG A 5 -16.95 -58.21 14.13
N VAL A 6 -16.22 -58.85 15.04
CA VAL A 6 -15.33 -58.16 16.01
C VAL A 6 -14.15 -57.50 15.29
N ILE A 7 -13.54 -58.20 14.32
CA ILE A 7 -12.42 -57.65 13.53
C ILE A 7 -12.87 -56.46 12.67
N ARG A 8 -14.10 -56.49 12.14
CA ARG A 8 -14.64 -55.36 11.36
C ARG A 8 -14.92 -54.14 12.24
N LEU A 9 -15.41 -54.35 13.46
CA LEU A 9 -15.68 -53.27 14.41
C LEU A 9 -14.40 -52.64 14.95
N SER A 10 -13.35 -53.41 15.21
CA SER A 10 -12.05 -52.86 15.62
C SER A 10 -11.39 -52.05 14.51
N LYS A 11 -11.51 -52.50 13.24
CA LYS A 11 -11.00 -51.75 12.09
C LYS A 11 -11.74 -50.43 11.87
N LEU A 12 -13.08 -50.45 11.94
CA LEU A 12 -13.88 -49.24 11.83
C LEU A 12 -13.57 -48.23 12.94
N LYS A 13 -13.39 -48.71 14.18
CA LYS A 13 -12.99 -47.85 15.30
C LYS A 13 -11.61 -47.23 15.09
N SER A 14 -10.64 -48.01 14.60
CA SER A 14 -9.30 -47.51 14.28
C SER A 14 -9.31 -46.44 13.18
N GLU A 15 -10.11 -46.62 12.14
CA GLU A 15 -10.26 -45.64 11.05
C GLU A 15 -10.91 -44.34 11.53
N THR A 16 -11.92 -44.42 12.41
CA THR A 16 -12.53 -43.22 13.00
C THR A 16 -11.56 -42.48 13.93
N ASP A 17 -10.75 -43.20 14.71
CA ASP A 17 -9.78 -42.60 15.63
C ASP A 17 -8.64 -41.89 14.85
N LEU A 18 -8.19 -42.48 13.74
CA LEU A 18 -7.22 -41.87 12.84
C LEU A 18 -7.77 -40.61 12.15
N ALA A 19 -9.03 -40.64 11.70
CA ALA A 19 -9.70 -39.49 11.10
C ALA A 19 -9.88 -38.34 12.11
N LEU A 20 -10.28 -38.65 13.35
CA LEU A 20 -10.42 -37.67 14.43
C LEU A 20 -9.08 -37.06 14.84
N ALA A 21 -8.00 -37.86 14.90
CA ALA A 21 -6.66 -37.36 15.19
C ALA A 21 -6.15 -36.40 14.09
N GLY A 22 -6.36 -36.76 12.81
CA GLY A 22 -6.02 -35.89 11.68
C GLY A 22 -6.80 -34.56 11.69
N ALA A 23 -8.10 -34.61 11.96
CA ALA A 23 -8.96 -33.42 12.04
C ALA A 23 -8.56 -32.49 13.21
N ASN A 24 -8.19 -33.04 14.37
CA ASN A 24 -7.72 -32.24 15.49
C ASN A 24 -6.35 -31.60 15.22
N GLN A 25 -5.45 -32.29 14.52
CA GLN A 25 -4.16 -31.71 14.12
C GLN A 25 -4.31 -30.57 13.10
N THR A 26 -5.18 -30.71 12.10
CA THR A 26 -5.42 -29.64 11.12
C THR A 26 -6.13 -28.44 11.72
N LYS A 27 -7.09 -28.68 12.64
CA LYS A 27 -7.75 -27.62 13.40
C LYS A 27 -6.79 -26.88 14.34
N SER A 28 -5.93 -27.60 15.06
CA SER A 28 -4.91 -26.99 15.93
C SER A 28 -3.89 -26.17 15.13
N ARG A 29 -3.39 -26.70 13.99
CA ARG A 29 -2.45 -25.97 13.11
C ARG A 29 -3.06 -24.72 12.49
N SER A 30 -4.30 -24.78 12.02
CA SER A 30 -5.00 -23.62 11.45
C SER A 30 -5.31 -22.54 12.50
N MET A 31 -5.73 -22.96 13.70
CA MET A 31 -5.98 -22.05 14.82
C MET A 31 -4.69 -21.36 15.27
N GLY A 32 -3.59 -22.11 15.38
CA GLY A 32 -2.26 -21.56 15.65
C GLY A 32 -1.86 -20.51 14.61
N ARG A 33 -1.94 -20.83 13.32
CA ARG A 33 -1.59 -19.88 12.24
C ARG A 33 -2.38 -18.57 12.31
N SER A 34 -3.69 -18.64 12.56
CA SER A 34 -4.54 -17.42 12.66
C SER A 34 -4.23 -16.55 13.88
N LEU A 35 -3.75 -17.15 14.98
CA LEU A 35 -3.30 -16.41 16.17
C LEU A 35 -1.94 -15.76 15.94
N TRP A 36 -1.02 -16.47 15.26
CA TRP A 36 0.28 -15.92 14.88
C TRP A 36 0.15 -14.70 13.96
N GLU A 37 -0.70 -14.76 12.93
CA GLU A 37 -0.96 -13.61 12.04
C GLU A 37 -1.55 -12.41 12.79
N ARG A 38 -2.44 -12.65 13.77
CA ARG A 38 -3.00 -11.59 14.63
C ARG A 38 -1.94 -10.99 15.54
N LEU A 39 -1.06 -11.80 16.12
CA LEU A 39 0.03 -11.33 16.98
C LEU A 39 1.08 -10.56 16.18
N GLU A 40 1.42 -11.02 14.98
CA GLU A 40 2.32 -10.31 14.06
C GLU A 40 1.75 -8.94 13.71
N LEU A 41 0.48 -8.85 13.34
CA LEU A 41 -0.17 -7.58 13.06
C LEU A 41 -0.16 -6.64 14.27
N VAL A 42 -0.48 -7.15 15.47
CA VAL A 42 -0.44 -6.37 16.71
C VAL A 42 0.98 -5.87 16.98
N PHE A 43 1.99 -6.71 16.79
CA PHE A 43 3.38 -6.32 16.95
C PHE A 43 3.79 -5.22 15.96
N ILE A 44 3.42 -5.34 14.68
CA ILE A 44 3.67 -4.31 13.65
C ILE A 44 2.99 -2.99 14.03
N ILE A 45 1.75 -3.04 14.53
CA ILE A 45 1.01 -1.84 14.96
C ILE A 45 1.70 -1.18 16.15
N ILE A 46 2.05 -1.94 17.19
CA ILE A 46 2.76 -1.41 18.37
C ILE A 46 4.10 -0.83 17.94
N TYR A 47 4.86 -1.54 17.11
CA TYR A 47 6.12 -1.06 16.56
C TYR A 47 5.93 0.26 15.82
N ALA A 48 4.94 0.36 14.92
CA ALA A 48 4.66 1.58 14.18
C ALA A 48 4.31 2.75 15.12
N ILE A 49 3.44 2.53 16.12
CA ILE A 49 3.07 3.55 17.11
C ILE A 49 4.30 4.02 17.88
N CYS A 50 5.10 3.10 18.40
CA CYS A 50 6.32 3.43 19.14
C CYS A 50 7.33 4.20 18.26
N PHE A 51 7.55 3.72 17.03
CA PHE A 51 8.46 4.35 16.08
C PHE A 51 8.03 5.78 15.74
N TYR A 52 6.77 5.99 15.33
CA TYR A 52 6.28 7.32 15.00
C TYR A 52 6.27 8.24 16.21
N THR A 53 5.90 7.74 17.39
CA THR A 53 5.95 8.52 18.63
C THR A 53 7.38 8.95 18.96
N PHE A 54 8.35 8.04 18.83
CA PHE A 54 9.76 8.34 19.02
C PHE A 54 10.28 9.39 18.03
N ILE A 55 10.00 9.21 16.73
CA ILE A 55 10.41 10.16 15.68
C ILE A 55 9.79 11.53 15.92
N ILE A 56 8.49 11.61 16.18
CA ILE A 56 7.80 12.88 16.42
C ILE A 56 8.39 13.59 17.65
N ARG A 57 8.57 12.86 18.76
CA ARG A 57 9.18 13.42 19.97
C ARG A 57 10.58 13.94 19.69
N ARG A 58 11.43 13.15 19.02
CA ARG A 58 12.79 13.54 18.68
C ARG A 58 12.81 14.78 17.78
N SER A 59 11.95 14.82 16.76
CA SER A 59 11.82 15.96 15.86
C SER A 59 11.36 17.22 16.59
N LEU A 60 10.40 17.10 17.51
CA LEU A 60 9.92 18.23 18.32
C LEU A 60 11.00 18.74 19.28
N THR A 61 11.73 17.84 19.95
CA THR A 61 12.86 18.21 20.81
C THR A 61 13.94 18.92 20.00
N LEU A 62 14.29 18.41 18.82
CA LEU A 62 15.26 19.07 17.93
C LEU A 62 14.79 20.46 17.49
N ALA A 63 13.50 20.60 17.14
CA ALA A 63 12.94 21.89 16.76
C ALA A 63 13.02 22.89 17.93
N TYR A 64 12.73 22.45 19.15
CA TYR A 64 12.80 23.27 20.35
C TYR A 64 14.24 23.66 20.72
N ASP A 65 15.18 22.71 20.64
CA ASP A 65 16.58 22.96 20.99
C ASP A 65 17.28 23.87 19.96
N TYR A 66 16.83 23.85 18.71
CA TYR A 66 17.39 24.64 17.59
C TYR A 66 16.40 25.69 17.06
N ASN A 67 15.88 26.55 17.95
CA ASN A 67 14.99 27.68 17.63
C ASN A 67 15.69 28.90 16.99
N GLY A 68 16.86 28.71 16.37
CA GLY A 68 17.62 29.78 15.74
C GLY A 68 16.90 30.40 14.52
N LYS A 69 17.49 31.46 13.97
CA LYS A 69 16.99 32.10 12.74
C LYS A 69 17.03 31.09 11.58
N LEU A 70 15.86 30.58 11.18
CA LEU A 70 15.71 29.61 10.11
C LEU A 70 15.78 30.31 8.75
N TRP A 71 16.89 30.12 8.05
CA TRP A 71 17.12 30.68 6.72
C TRP A 71 16.34 29.89 5.66
N GLY A 72 15.74 30.59 4.69
CA GLY A 72 14.99 29.96 3.61
C GLY A 72 13.52 29.65 3.92
N LEU A 73 13.00 30.13 5.05
CA LEU A 73 11.55 30.21 5.28
C LEU A 73 10.95 31.35 4.46
N ARG A 74 9.85 31.09 3.76
CA ARG A 74 9.06 32.10 3.03
C ARG A 74 7.57 31.97 3.35
N PRO A 75 6.78 33.04 3.23
CA PRO A 75 5.32 32.93 3.30
C PRO A 75 4.82 31.87 2.33
N GLY A 76 4.03 30.93 2.84
CA GLY A 76 3.48 29.81 2.10
C GLY A 76 1.98 29.92 1.88
N TRP A 77 1.38 28.81 1.46
CA TRP A 77 -0.07 28.69 1.27
C TRP A 77 -0.85 28.40 2.56
N LEU A 78 -0.16 28.00 3.64
CA LEU A 78 -0.76 27.80 4.95
C LEU A 78 -0.80 29.13 5.71
N PRO A 79 -1.98 29.59 6.17
CA PRO A 79 -2.09 30.83 6.91
C PRO A 79 -1.26 30.75 8.20
N ASN A 80 -0.57 31.84 8.53
CA ASN A 80 0.30 31.96 9.70
C ASN A 80 1.42 30.91 9.79
N ARG A 81 1.78 30.24 8.69
CA ARG A 81 2.90 29.31 8.63
C ARG A 81 3.83 29.64 7.47
N LEU A 82 5.12 29.70 7.77
CA LEU A 82 6.16 29.84 6.76
C LEU A 82 6.43 28.46 6.12
N ASN A 83 6.55 28.46 4.80
CA ASN A 83 7.00 27.31 4.04
C ASN A 83 8.52 27.30 3.96
N ASP A 84 9.13 26.15 4.25
CA ASP A 84 10.57 25.98 4.07
C ASP A 84 10.87 25.73 2.59
N VAL A 85 11.64 26.63 1.99
CA VAL A 85 12.10 26.58 0.60
C VAL A 85 13.62 26.55 0.50
N SER A 86 14.32 26.31 1.60
CA SER A 86 15.79 26.20 1.60
C SER A 86 16.26 25.06 0.70
N ASP A 87 15.57 23.92 0.76
CA ASP A 87 15.85 22.71 -0.02
C ASP A 87 15.47 22.84 -1.50
N ALA A 88 16.45 22.78 -2.40
CA ALA A 88 16.24 22.89 -3.84
C ALA A 88 15.43 21.73 -4.45
N GLN A 89 15.53 20.52 -3.89
CA GLN A 89 14.80 19.34 -4.35
C GLN A 89 13.31 19.47 -4.04
N TRP A 90 12.98 19.92 -2.83
CA TRP A 90 11.59 19.97 -2.37
C TRP A 90 10.89 21.31 -2.56
N ARG A 91 11.61 22.39 -2.88
CA ARG A 91 11.05 23.73 -3.08
C ARG A 91 9.92 23.75 -4.11
N ASN A 92 10.15 23.18 -5.29
CA ASN A 92 9.15 23.15 -6.36
C ASN A 92 7.94 22.30 -5.99
N PHE A 93 8.15 21.19 -5.30
CA PHE A 93 7.07 20.36 -4.81
C PHE A 93 6.21 21.10 -3.78
N ARG A 94 6.81 21.63 -2.71
CA ARG A 94 6.10 22.32 -1.62
C ARG A 94 5.39 23.59 -2.08
N GLY A 95 6.01 24.34 -3.00
CA GLY A 95 5.42 25.56 -3.57
C GLY A 95 4.18 25.26 -4.42
N ASN A 96 4.15 24.13 -5.13
CA ASN A 96 3.04 23.76 -6.00
C ASN A 96 2.03 22.78 -5.36
N LEU A 97 2.21 22.41 -4.08
CA LEU A 97 1.30 21.52 -3.36
C LEU A 97 -0.18 21.93 -3.41
N PRO A 98 -0.55 23.22 -3.26
CA PRO A 98 -1.96 23.63 -3.38
C PRO A 98 -2.52 23.38 -4.76
N ILE A 99 -1.77 23.73 -5.81
CA ILE A 99 -2.16 23.53 -7.21
C ILE A 99 -2.32 22.04 -7.47
N LEU A 100 -1.36 21.22 -7.02
CA LEU A 100 -1.41 19.78 -7.16
C LEU A 100 -2.61 19.17 -6.42
N THR A 101 -2.95 19.70 -5.24
CA THR A 101 -4.13 19.30 -4.48
C THR A 101 -5.42 19.61 -5.23
N VAL A 102 -5.54 20.81 -5.81
CA VAL A 102 -6.70 21.20 -6.61
C VAL A 102 -6.84 20.32 -7.84
N VAL A 103 -5.75 20.06 -8.56
CA VAL A 103 -5.74 19.18 -9.73
C VAL A 103 -6.12 17.75 -9.37
N PHE A 104 -5.59 17.21 -8.27
CA PHE A 104 -5.96 15.88 -7.78
C PHE A 104 -7.45 15.82 -7.39
N GLY A 105 -7.96 16.86 -6.73
CA GLY A 105 -9.39 17.00 -6.43
C GLY A 105 -10.24 17.00 -7.70
N ALA A 106 -9.91 17.82 -8.68
CA ALA A 106 -10.60 17.86 -9.97
C ALA A 106 -10.55 16.49 -10.68
N PHE A 107 -9.38 15.85 -10.72
CA PHE A 107 -9.18 14.54 -11.31
C PHE A 107 -10.10 13.49 -10.67
N THR A 108 -10.13 13.41 -9.34
CA THR A 108 -10.96 12.45 -8.60
C THR A 108 -12.45 12.73 -8.77
N LEU A 109 -12.85 14.00 -8.78
CA LEU A 109 -14.24 14.40 -9.03
C LEU A 109 -14.70 14.03 -10.45
N ILE A 110 -13.89 14.30 -11.46
CA ILE A 110 -14.18 13.92 -12.86
C ILE A 110 -14.28 12.40 -12.97
N ALA A 111 -13.33 11.66 -12.41
CA ALA A 111 -13.39 10.21 -12.43
C ALA A 111 -14.62 9.64 -11.71
N ALA A 112 -14.99 10.21 -10.55
CA ALA A 112 -16.16 9.78 -9.78
C ALA A 112 -17.48 10.10 -10.50
N THR A 113 -17.59 11.29 -11.10
CA THR A 113 -18.78 11.69 -11.87
C THR A 113 -18.94 10.83 -13.12
N LEU A 114 -17.86 10.60 -13.89
CA LEU A 114 -17.87 9.70 -15.05
C LEU A 114 -18.29 8.28 -14.66
N ARG A 115 -17.78 7.76 -13.54
CA ARG A 115 -18.18 6.44 -13.03
C ARG A 115 -19.67 6.37 -12.75
N LYS A 116 -20.23 7.41 -12.13
CA LYS A 116 -21.64 7.47 -11.72
C LYS A 116 -22.57 7.62 -12.93
N VAL A 117 -22.22 8.47 -13.90
CA VAL A 117 -23.05 8.76 -15.08
C VAL A 117 -23.04 7.61 -16.08
N TYR A 118 -21.88 7.03 -16.36
CA TYR A 118 -21.72 6.02 -17.41
C TYR A 118 -21.76 4.57 -16.90
N HIS A 119 -22.04 4.35 -15.61
CA HIS A 119 -22.07 3.03 -14.96
C HIS A 119 -20.87 2.13 -15.33
N LEU A 120 -19.68 2.74 -15.40
CA LEU A 120 -18.48 2.08 -15.90
C LEU A 120 -18.02 0.96 -14.96
N LYS A 121 -17.84 -0.25 -15.53
CA LYS A 121 -17.20 -1.39 -14.83
C LYS A 121 -15.71 -1.12 -14.59
N ALA A 122 -15.09 -1.91 -13.71
CA ALA A 122 -13.70 -1.73 -13.29
C ALA A 122 -12.71 -1.56 -14.46
N ARG A 123 -12.83 -2.38 -15.52
CA ARG A 123 -11.98 -2.29 -16.72
C ARG A 123 -12.15 -0.98 -17.49
N GLY A 124 -13.38 -0.46 -17.58
CA GLY A 124 -13.66 0.83 -18.22
C GLY A 124 -13.11 2.00 -17.41
N MET A 125 -13.21 1.92 -16.08
CA MET A 125 -12.61 2.92 -15.19
C MET A 125 -11.08 2.97 -15.33
N SER A 126 -10.39 1.83 -15.42
CA SER A 126 -8.94 1.83 -15.61
C SER A 126 -8.51 2.59 -16.88
N ILE A 127 -9.29 2.48 -17.97
CA ILE A 127 -9.03 3.21 -19.22
C ILE A 127 -9.23 4.71 -19.02
N VAL A 128 -10.32 5.12 -18.38
CA VAL A 128 -10.60 6.54 -18.08
C VAL A 128 -9.49 7.14 -17.22
N TRP A 129 -9.08 6.45 -16.16
CA TRP A 129 -8.01 6.89 -15.28
C TRP A 129 -6.69 7.02 -16.04
N LEU A 130 -6.37 6.04 -16.90
CA LEU A 130 -5.17 6.06 -17.71
C LEU A 130 -5.19 7.23 -18.70
N LEU A 131 -6.29 7.45 -19.42
CA LEU A 131 -6.42 8.55 -20.38
C LEU A 131 -6.25 9.92 -19.71
N ILE A 132 -6.96 10.16 -18.60
CA ILE A 132 -6.86 11.43 -17.88
C ILE A 132 -5.43 11.61 -17.33
N SER A 133 -4.81 10.54 -16.83
CA SER A 133 -3.43 10.59 -16.34
C SER A 133 -2.42 10.90 -17.45
N VAL A 134 -2.59 10.31 -18.64
CA VAL A 134 -1.74 10.58 -19.80
C VAL A 134 -1.91 12.02 -20.29
N ILE A 135 -3.14 12.53 -20.37
CA ILE A 135 -3.41 13.93 -20.73
C ILE A 135 -2.70 14.88 -19.76
N TYR A 136 -2.79 14.60 -18.45
CA TYR A 136 -2.13 15.39 -17.42
C TYR A 136 -0.59 15.33 -17.54
N LEU A 137 -0.03 14.16 -17.80
CA LEU A 137 1.41 13.97 -18.04
C LEU A 137 1.90 14.76 -19.26
N VAL A 138 1.14 14.75 -20.36
CA VAL A 138 1.44 15.55 -21.56
C VAL A 138 1.43 17.04 -21.23
N TYR A 139 0.43 17.50 -20.47
CA TYR A 139 0.32 18.88 -20.05
C TYR A 139 1.52 19.35 -19.20
N LEU A 140 1.98 18.51 -18.26
CA LEU A 140 3.01 18.90 -17.30
C LEU A 140 4.43 18.80 -17.86
N HIS A 141 4.69 17.81 -18.71
CA HIS A 141 6.04 17.50 -19.20
C HIS A 141 6.26 17.85 -20.69
N GLY A 142 5.21 18.18 -21.44
CA GLY A 142 5.31 18.49 -22.87
C GLY A 142 6.06 17.39 -23.62
N ALA A 143 7.13 17.77 -24.34
CA ALA A 143 7.97 16.84 -25.10
C ALA A 143 8.77 15.86 -24.22
N CYS A 144 8.99 16.15 -22.94
CA CYS A 144 9.76 15.28 -22.03
C CYS A 144 8.98 14.03 -21.57
N ILE A 145 7.70 13.89 -21.98
CA ILE A 145 6.89 12.70 -21.66
C ILE A 145 7.50 11.40 -22.17
N PHE A 146 8.24 11.45 -23.30
CA PHE A 146 8.89 10.26 -23.86
C PHE A 146 9.88 9.62 -22.88
N PHE A 147 10.63 10.44 -22.13
CA PHE A 147 11.56 9.93 -21.12
C PHE A 147 10.82 9.22 -19.99
N ILE A 148 9.72 9.81 -19.50
CA ILE A 148 8.94 9.25 -18.40
C ILE A 148 8.29 7.94 -18.82
N LEU A 149 7.65 7.91 -19.99
CA LEU A 149 7.06 6.69 -20.53
C LEU A 149 8.12 5.62 -20.80
N SER A 150 9.29 6.01 -21.32
CA SER A 150 10.40 5.08 -21.53
C SER A 150 10.87 4.45 -20.21
N ILE A 151 11.10 5.24 -19.16
CA ILE A 151 11.52 4.73 -17.84
C ILE A 151 10.44 3.79 -17.28
N ALA A 152 9.16 4.19 -17.35
CA ALA A 152 8.05 3.37 -16.89
C ALA A 152 7.92 2.05 -17.68
N SER A 153 8.08 2.09 -18.99
CA SER A 153 8.05 0.92 -19.87
C SER A 153 9.22 -0.03 -19.60
N VAL A 154 10.44 0.48 -19.47
CA VAL A 154 11.61 -0.33 -19.10
C VAL A 154 11.39 -0.99 -17.74
N ASN A 155 10.89 -0.25 -16.74
CA ASN A 155 10.59 -0.80 -15.43
C ASN A 155 9.54 -1.92 -15.49
N TYR A 156 8.47 -1.73 -16.27
CA TYR A 156 7.46 -2.75 -16.50
C TYR A 156 8.04 -4.00 -17.18
N LEU A 157 8.89 -3.83 -18.21
CA LEU A 157 9.52 -4.94 -18.91
C LEU A 157 10.48 -5.72 -18.02
N LEU A 158 11.28 -5.04 -17.20
CA LEU A 158 12.18 -5.68 -16.24
C LEU A 158 11.39 -6.56 -15.26
N VAL A 159 10.39 -5.99 -14.59
CA VAL A 159 9.54 -6.74 -13.64
C VAL A 159 8.88 -7.92 -14.34
N LYS A 160 8.36 -7.72 -15.56
CA LYS A 160 7.71 -8.79 -16.31
C LYS A 160 8.69 -9.93 -16.63
N MET A 161 9.88 -9.61 -17.12
CA MET A 161 10.93 -10.59 -17.42
C MET A 161 11.29 -11.40 -16.17
N PHE A 162 11.57 -10.72 -15.06
CA PHE A 162 11.96 -11.37 -13.80
C PHE A 162 10.81 -12.19 -13.17
N ALA A 163 9.56 -11.75 -13.32
CA ALA A 163 8.39 -12.50 -12.84
C ALA A 163 8.14 -13.80 -13.64
N THR A 164 8.55 -13.87 -14.91
CA THR A 164 8.47 -15.10 -15.72
C THR A 164 9.60 -16.09 -15.46
N THR A 165 10.73 -15.65 -14.91
CA THR A 165 11.81 -16.56 -14.52
C THR A 165 11.43 -17.36 -13.29
N LYS A 166 11.11 -18.65 -13.47
CA LYS A 166 10.83 -19.66 -12.42
C LYS A 166 12.07 -20.00 -11.54
N TYR A 167 12.81 -19.01 -11.06
CA TYR A 167 13.98 -19.22 -10.22
C TYR A 167 13.84 -18.62 -8.81
N PHE A 168 12.59 -18.44 -8.37
CA PHE A 168 12.20 -18.37 -6.96
C PHE A 168 11.07 -19.37 -6.70
#